data_AF-A0A6J5XUI7-F1
#
_entry.id   AF-A0A6J5XUI7-F1
#
_cell.length_a   1.000
_cell.length_b   1.000
_cell.length_c   1.000
_cell.angle_alpha   90.00
_cell.angle_beta   90.00
_cell.angle_gamma   90.00
#
_symmetry.space_group_name_H-M   'P 1'
#
loop_
_entity.id
_entity.type
_entity.pdbx_description
1 polymer ?
#
loop_
_entity_poly.entity_id
_entity_poly.type
_entity_poly.pdbx_seq_one_letter_code
_entity_poly.pdbx_strand_id
1 'polypeptide(L)'
;MNNTGIHVSLDNICGRTDYRGLSQDTLSPVGNKADVVKYFTAAIKSTLAAMKNVVHNKPKGGDNQKGELGCFRLTDLGIGQLESVLAVRSEDLFGRKSADVKGSLNASYQQKCLRQLPRRQLPRTKAKPVLLDQALKKPIELARNALCMVHSR
;
A
#
# COMPACT_ATOMS: atom_id res chain seq x y z
N MET A 1 25.00 -17.78 -11.97
CA MET A 1 24.70 -17.25 -10.61
C MET A 1 23.38 -17.86 -10.16
N ASN A 2 23.41 -18.81 -9.23
CA ASN A 2 22.23 -19.51 -8.76
C ASN A 2 21.40 -18.57 -7.87
N ASN A 3 20.32 -18.05 -8.41
CA ASN A 3 19.34 -17.25 -7.70
C ASN A 3 18.45 -18.22 -6.89
N THR A 4 18.96 -18.73 -5.76
CA THR A 4 18.13 -19.49 -4.81
C THR A 4 17.21 -18.49 -4.12
N GLY A 5 16.09 -18.17 -4.76
CA GLY A 5 15.02 -17.37 -4.18
C GLY A 5 14.66 -17.89 -2.80
N ILE A 6 14.47 -17.00 -1.84
CA ILE A 6 14.06 -17.40 -0.49
C ILE A 6 12.60 -17.82 -0.57
N HIS A 7 12.37 -19.14 -0.57
CA HIS A 7 11.02 -19.70 -0.56
C HIS A 7 10.47 -19.68 0.86
N VAL A 8 9.33 -19.03 1.04
CA VAL A 8 8.68 -18.90 2.35
C VAL A 8 7.25 -19.44 2.22
N SER A 9 6.70 -19.99 3.31
CA SER A 9 5.29 -20.35 3.33
C SER A 9 4.42 -19.12 3.48
N LEU A 10 3.23 -19.16 2.89
CA LEU A 10 2.22 -18.12 3.02
C LEU A 10 1.92 -17.82 4.50
N ASP A 11 1.77 -18.85 5.33
CA ASP A 11 1.52 -18.68 6.76
C ASP A 11 2.66 -18.00 7.51
N ASN A 12 3.93 -18.24 7.15
CA ASN A 12 5.05 -17.58 7.79
C ASN A 12 5.12 -16.08 7.42
N ILE A 13 4.75 -15.72 6.18
CA ILE A 13 4.65 -14.30 5.80
C ILE A 13 3.46 -13.63 6.47
N CYS A 14 2.27 -14.24 6.37
CA CYS A 14 1.03 -13.67 6.90
C CYS A 14 0.99 -13.68 8.44
N GLY A 15 1.76 -14.56 9.09
CA GLY A 15 1.87 -14.61 10.55
C GLY A 15 2.68 -13.47 11.17
N ARG A 16 3.37 -12.66 10.35
CA ARG A 16 4.20 -11.52 10.81
C ARG A 16 3.51 -10.17 10.72
N THR A 17 2.24 -10.15 10.31
CA THR A 17 1.44 -8.93 10.17
C THR A 17 0.21 -9.01 11.06
N ASP A 18 -0.20 -7.85 11.58
CA ASP A 18 -1.46 -7.69 12.31
C ASP A 18 -2.70 -7.95 11.42
N TYR A 19 -2.53 -8.01 10.10
CA TYR A 19 -3.60 -8.18 9.11
C TYR A 19 -3.54 -9.55 8.42
N ARG A 20 -3.40 -10.62 9.21
CA ARG A 20 -3.22 -12.00 8.70
C ARG A 20 -4.27 -12.41 7.66
N GLY A 21 -5.56 -12.19 7.94
CA GLY A 21 -6.64 -12.57 7.02
C GLY A 21 -6.53 -11.84 5.67
N LEU A 22 -6.39 -10.51 5.69
CA LEU A 22 -6.19 -9.72 4.48
C LEU A 22 -4.90 -10.13 3.73
N SER A 23 -3.83 -10.45 4.45
CA SER A 23 -2.59 -10.94 3.87
C SER A 23 -2.78 -12.29 3.17
N GLN A 24 -3.49 -13.23 3.79
CA GLN A 24 -3.81 -14.53 3.19
C GLN A 24 -4.71 -14.37 1.95
N ASP A 25 -5.77 -13.57 2.02
CA ASP A 25 -6.64 -13.30 0.88
C ASP A 25 -5.86 -12.71 -0.31
N THR A 26 -4.96 -11.78 -0.01
CA THR A 26 -4.16 -11.07 -1.02
C THR A 26 -3.12 -11.98 -1.68
N LEU A 27 -2.51 -12.88 -0.92
CA LEU A 27 -1.33 -13.63 -1.32
C LEU A 27 -1.62 -15.09 -1.65
N SER A 28 -2.78 -15.63 -1.27
CA SER A 28 -3.20 -16.99 -1.62
C SER A 28 -3.14 -17.28 -3.12
N PRO A 29 -3.44 -16.35 -4.06
CA PRO A 29 -3.31 -16.62 -5.49
C PRO A 29 -1.86 -16.84 -5.96
N VAL A 30 -0.86 -16.43 -5.17
CA VAL A 30 0.57 -16.68 -5.45
C VAL A 30 0.95 -18.14 -5.13
N GLY A 31 0.16 -18.81 -4.29
CA GLY A 31 0.38 -20.17 -3.81
C GLY A 31 0.88 -20.25 -2.36
N ASN A 32 0.94 -21.46 -1.80
CA ASN A 32 1.30 -21.69 -0.39
C ASN A 32 2.81 -21.65 -0.09
N LYS A 33 3.66 -21.83 -1.11
CA LYS A 33 5.11 -21.72 -1.01
C LYS A 33 5.64 -21.05 -2.26
N ALA A 34 6.07 -19.81 -2.13
CA ALA A 34 6.61 -19.02 -3.23
C ALA A 34 7.84 -18.25 -2.80
N ASP A 35 8.55 -17.70 -3.78
CA ASP A 35 9.64 -16.75 -3.54
C ASP A 35 9.08 -15.52 -2.81
N VAL A 36 9.77 -15.05 -1.77
CA VAL A 36 9.45 -13.82 -1.05
C VAL A 36 9.28 -12.62 -1.99
N VAL A 37 10.02 -12.57 -3.11
CA VAL A 37 9.89 -11.53 -4.15
C VAL A 37 8.50 -11.59 -4.80
N LYS A 38 7.96 -12.79 -5.06
CA LYS A 38 6.63 -12.95 -5.66
C LYS A 38 5.53 -12.50 -4.70
N TYR A 39 5.63 -12.87 -3.43
CA TYR A 39 4.70 -12.39 -2.41
C TYR A 39 4.77 -10.87 -2.23
N PHE A 40 5.99 -10.32 -2.18
CA PHE A 40 6.19 -8.89 -2.10
C PHE A 40 5.57 -8.16 -3.30
N THR A 41 5.84 -8.63 -4.52
CA THR A 41 5.28 -8.06 -5.75
C THR A 41 3.75 -8.09 -5.75
N ALA A 42 3.15 -9.20 -5.31
CA ALA A 42 1.71 -9.32 -5.19
C ALA A 42 1.12 -8.34 -4.17
N ALA A 43 1.77 -8.17 -3.01
CA ALA A 43 1.35 -7.20 -2.00
C ALA A 43 1.42 -5.75 -2.52
N ILE A 44 2.48 -5.38 -3.23
CA ILE A 44 2.62 -4.04 -3.84
C ILE A 44 1.54 -3.82 -4.92
N LYS A 45 1.31 -4.78 -5.81
CA LYS A 45 0.28 -4.68 -6.85
C LYS A 45 -1.12 -4.51 -6.26
N SER A 46 -1.45 -5.27 -5.21
CA SER A 46 -2.72 -5.15 -4.50
C SER A 46 -2.87 -3.79 -3.79
N THR A 47 -1.78 -3.28 -3.20
CA THR A 47 -1.74 -1.93 -2.61
C THR A 47 -2.01 -0.87 -3.67
N LEU A 48 -1.34 -0.95 -4.83
CA LEU A 48 -1.54 -0.05 -5.97
C LEU A 48 -2.98 -0.09 -6.48
N ALA A 49 -3.57 -1.28 -6.66
CA ALA A 49 -4.95 -1.41 -7.10
C ALA A 49 -5.93 -0.74 -6.13
N ALA A 50 -5.73 -0.94 -4.83
CA ALA A 50 -6.54 -0.29 -3.80
C ALA A 50 -6.38 1.23 -3.81
N MET A 51 -5.15 1.76 -3.92
CA MET A 51 -4.91 3.21 -4.02
C MET A 51 -5.50 3.82 -5.30
N LYS A 52 -5.36 3.14 -6.44
CA LYS A 52 -5.96 3.55 -7.72
C LYS A 52 -7.48 3.63 -7.64
N ASN A 53 -8.12 2.70 -6.95
CA ASN A 53 -9.56 2.75 -6.68
C ASN A 53 -9.96 3.94 -5.81
N VAL A 54 -9.13 4.34 -4.83
CA VAL A 54 -9.39 5.54 -4.04
C VAL A 54 -9.40 6.77 -4.95
N VAL A 55 -8.33 7.00 -5.71
CA VAL A 55 -8.20 8.20 -6.57
C VAL A 55 -9.20 8.23 -7.73
N HIS A 56 -9.66 7.07 -8.22
CA HIS A 56 -10.73 6.99 -9.22
C HIS A 56 -12.05 7.59 -8.72
N ASN A 57 -12.31 7.48 -7.41
CA ASN A 57 -13.50 8.04 -6.77
C ASN A 57 -13.33 9.51 -6.35
N LYS A 58 -12.28 10.19 -6.82
CA LYS A 58 -12.04 11.60 -6.53
C LYS A 58 -13.21 12.46 -7.07
N PRO A 59 -13.81 13.34 -6.24
CA PRO A 59 -14.84 14.25 -6.72
C PRO A 59 -14.27 15.20 -7.79
N LYS A 60 -15.03 15.38 -8.88
CA LYS A 60 -14.68 16.32 -9.96
C LYS A 60 -15.06 17.73 -9.52
N GLY A 61 -14.06 18.60 -9.36
CA GLY A 61 -14.23 20.01 -8.98
C GLY A 61 -13.79 20.30 -7.53
N GLY A 62 -13.11 21.44 -7.38
CA GLY A 62 -12.50 21.91 -6.12
C GLY A 62 -10.99 22.05 -6.27
N ASP A 63 -10.47 23.26 -6.10
CA ASP A 63 -9.05 23.59 -6.27
C ASP A 63 -8.30 23.69 -4.92
N ASN A 64 -8.92 23.15 -3.86
CA ASN A 64 -8.38 23.27 -2.53
C ASN A 64 -7.30 22.21 -2.28
N GLN A 65 -6.03 22.64 -2.31
CA GLN A 65 -4.87 21.84 -1.94
C GLN A 65 -4.85 21.37 -0.45
N LYS A 66 -5.93 21.59 0.31
CA LYS A 66 -6.10 21.22 1.72
C LYS A 66 -7.38 20.40 1.89
N GLY A 67 -7.41 19.49 2.87
CA GLY A 67 -8.55 18.59 3.09
C GLY A 67 -8.55 17.37 2.16
N GLU A 68 -9.72 16.98 1.67
CA GLU A 68 -9.92 15.77 0.86
C GLU A 68 -9.13 15.78 -0.46
N LEU A 69 -9.05 16.92 -1.15
CA LEU A 69 -8.31 17.00 -2.42
C LEU A 69 -6.79 16.88 -2.22
N GLY A 70 -6.26 17.44 -1.12
CA GLY A 70 -4.88 17.28 -0.70
C GLY A 70 -4.54 15.82 -0.40
N CYS A 71 -5.48 15.10 0.22
CA CYS A 71 -5.39 13.67 0.44
C CYS A 71 -5.31 12.84 -0.86
N PHE A 72 -6.15 13.13 -1.86
CA PHE A 72 -6.08 12.45 -3.15
C PHE A 72 -4.73 12.67 -3.84
N ARG A 73 -4.20 13.90 -3.81
CA ARG A 73 -2.86 14.21 -4.36
C ARG A 73 -1.74 13.46 -3.64
N LEU A 74 -1.81 13.35 -2.31
CA LEU A 74 -0.86 12.52 -1.55
C LEU A 74 -0.98 11.04 -1.94
N THR A 75 -2.18 10.56 -2.20
CA THR A 75 -2.42 9.18 -2.67
C THR A 75 -1.81 8.97 -4.07
N ASP A 76 -1.99 9.92 -5.00
CA ASP A 76 -1.35 9.89 -6.33
C ASP A 76 0.18 9.85 -6.24
N LEU A 77 0.78 10.65 -5.35
CA LEU A 77 2.23 10.62 -5.11
C LEU A 77 2.68 9.26 -4.57
N GLY A 78 1.92 8.67 -3.65
CA GLY A 78 2.20 7.33 -3.13
C GLY A 78 2.09 6.23 -4.19
N ILE A 79 1.15 6.35 -5.13
CA ILE A 79 1.05 5.44 -6.29
C ILE A 79 2.36 5.49 -7.09
N GLY A 80 2.83 6.68 -7.47
CA GLY A 80 4.07 6.83 -8.26
C GLY A 80 5.29 6.24 -7.54
N GLN A 81 5.38 6.39 -6.22
CA GLN A 81 6.46 5.77 -5.45
C GLN A 81 6.36 4.24 -5.42
N LEU A 82 5.18 3.66 -5.21
CA LEU A 82 5.01 2.21 -5.23
C LEU A 82 5.24 1.61 -6.63
N GLU A 83 4.90 2.33 -7.70
CA GLU A 83 5.25 1.94 -9.07
C GLU A 83 6.77 1.94 -9.29
N SER A 84 7.49 2.92 -8.72
CA SER A 84 8.95 2.93 -8.77
C SER A 84 9.59 1.74 -8.03
N VAL A 85 8.97 1.27 -6.93
CA VAL A 85 9.42 0.08 -6.20
C VAL A 85 9.29 -1.18 -7.06
N LEU A 86 8.25 -1.31 -7.89
CA LEU A 86 8.11 -2.43 -8.82
C LEU A 86 9.17 -2.42 -9.93
N ALA A 87 9.77 -1.27 -10.24
CA ALA A 87 10.84 -1.15 -11.22
C ALA A 87 12.24 -1.47 -10.63
N VAL A 88 12.36 -1.65 -9.31
CA VAL A 88 13.62 -2.02 -8.66
C VAL A 88 13.90 -3.51 -8.87
N ARG A 89 15.16 -3.83 -9.20
CA ARG A 89 15.63 -5.23 -9.32
C ARG A 89 15.43 -5.98 -8.00
N SER A 90 15.02 -7.25 -8.08
CA SER A 90 14.74 -8.09 -6.90
C SER A 90 15.89 -8.17 -5.90
N GLU A 91 17.13 -8.13 -6.39
CA GLU A 91 18.37 -8.11 -5.60
C GLU A 91 18.52 -6.83 -4.76
N ASP A 92 18.06 -5.69 -5.29
CA ASP A 92 18.16 -4.39 -4.63
C ASP A 92 16.98 -4.12 -3.69
N LEU A 93 15.81 -4.76 -3.92
CA LEU A 93 14.60 -4.64 -3.09
C LEU A 93 14.88 -4.96 -1.61
N PHE A 94 15.68 -5.99 -1.38
CA PHE A 94 16.06 -6.47 -0.05
C PHE A 94 17.53 -6.19 0.30
N GLY A 95 18.23 -5.44 -0.56
CA GLY A 95 19.64 -5.10 -0.43
C GLY A 95 19.84 -3.61 -0.29
N ARG A 96 20.63 -3.02 -1.20
CA ARG A 96 21.07 -1.62 -1.16
C ARG A 96 19.92 -0.60 -1.17
N LYS A 97 18.78 -0.92 -1.78
CA LYS A 97 17.61 -0.03 -1.85
C LYS A 97 16.53 -0.39 -0.83
N SER A 98 16.79 -1.32 0.09
CA SER A 98 15.79 -1.74 1.09
C SER A 98 15.31 -0.57 1.97
N ALA A 99 16.18 0.40 2.28
CA ALA A 99 15.81 1.61 3.01
C ALA A 99 14.84 2.50 2.22
N ASP A 100 15.06 2.66 0.91
CA ASP A 100 14.18 3.46 0.03
C ASP A 100 12.83 2.76 -0.18
N VAL A 101 12.84 1.44 -0.30
CA VAL A 101 11.63 0.61 -0.40
C VAL A 101 10.82 0.69 0.88
N LYS A 102 11.48 0.54 2.04
CA LYS A 102 10.86 0.77 3.36
C LYS A 102 10.34 2.20 3.46
N GLY A 103 11.12 3.18 3.02
CA GLY A 103 10.74 4.58 2.97
C GLY A 103 9.47 4.81 2.17
N SER A 104 9.36 4.20 0.99
CA SER A 104 8.20 4.32 0.08
C SER A 104 6.96 3.60 0.63
N LEU A 105 7.13 2.47 1.28
CA LEU A 105 6.05 1.71 1.93
C LEU A 105 5.58 2.33 3.24
N ASN A 106 6.52 2.94 3.98
CA ASN A 106 6.28 3.63 5.23
C ASN A 106 5.93 5.10 5.01
N ALA A 107 6.11 5.62 3.78
CA ALA A 107 5.64 6.92 3.35
C ALA A 107 4.12 6.87 3.39
N SER A 108 3.66 7.21 4.58
CA SER A 108 2.31 7.10 5.06
C SER A 108 1.47 8.20 4.45
N TYR A 109 1.40 8.27 3.10
CA TYR A 109 0.59 9.25 2.37
C TYR A 109 -0.87 9.13 2.77
N GLN A 110 -1.32 7.91 3.06
CA GLN A 110 -2.64 7.64 3.63
C GLN A 110 -2.78 8.21 5.06
N GLN A 111 -1.78 8.07 5.94
CA GLN A 111 -1.81 8.69 7.28
C GLN A 111 -1.65 10.21 7.26
N LYS A 112 -0.82 10.75 6.36
CA LYS A 112 -0.69 12.20 6.12
C LYS A 112 -1.99 12.76 5.58
N CYS A 113 -2.66 12.02 4.69
CA CYS A 113 -4.02 12.31 4.26
C CYS A 113 -4.98 12.35 5.45
N LEU A 114 -5.03 11.31 6.29
CA LEU A 114 -5.90 11.25 7.46
C LEU A 114 -5.69 12.43 8.41
N ARG A 115 -4.45 12.91 8.55
CA ARG A 115 -4.12 14.11 9.34
C ARG A 115 -4.58 15.42 8.69
N GLN A 116 -4.73 15.46 7.37
CA GLN A 116 -5.20 16.63 6.63
C GLN A 116 -6.72 16.71 6.51
N LEU A 117 -7.44 15.63 6.84
CA LEU A 117 -8.89 15.66 6.93
C LEU A 117 -9.31 16.51 8.15
N PRO A 118 -10.20 17.52 7.98
CA PRO A 118 -10.72 18.27 9.11
C PRO A 118 -11.42 17.29 10.06
N ARG A 119 -11.05 17.30 11.35
CA ARG A 119 -11.73 16.53 12.40
C ARG A 119 -13.19 16.97 12.43
N ARG A 120 -14.09 16.15 11.86
CA ARG A 120 -15.55 16.39 11.75
C ARG A 120 -15.91 17.68 10.99
N GLN A 121 -16.17 17.57 9.69
CA GLN A 121 -17.23 18.38 9.09
C GLN A 121 -18.30 17.43 8.55
N LEU A 122 -19.49 17.49 9.17
CA LEU A 122 -20.70 16.85 8.66
C LEU A 122 -20.98 17.37 7.23
N PRO A 123 -21.54 16.53 6.35
CA PRO A 123 -21.68 16.85 4.93
C PRO A 123 -22.64 18.03 4.72
N ARG A 124 -22.16 19.07 4.01
CA ARG A 124 -23.00 20.12 3.42
C ARG A 124 -23.41 19.83 1.97
N THR A 125 -23.11 18.65 1.44
CA THR A 125 -23.41 18.27 0.06
C THR A 125 -24.16 16.94 0.01
N LYS A 126 -25.16 16.86 -0.88
CA LYS A 126 -26.07 15.71 -1.09
C LYS A 126 -25.39 14.47 -1.72
N ALA A 127 -24.09 14.53 -2.01
CA ALA A 127 -23.32 13.37 -2.46
C ALA A 127 -22.82 12.62 -1.22
N LYS A 128 -22.96 11.28 -1.20
CA LYS A 128 -22.36 10.46 -0.13
C LYS A 128 -20.87 10.84 -0.05
N PRO A 129 -20.38 11.40 1.07
CA PRO A 129 -18.95 11.68 1.20
C PRO A 129 -18.23 10.35 1.03
N VAL A 130 -17.21 10.33 0.17
CA VAL A 130 -16.25 9.23 0.19
C VAL A 130 -15.62 9.31 1.58
N LEU A 131 -15.96 8.37 2.45
CA LEU A 131 -15.31 8.22 3.75
C LEU A 131 -13.87 7.81 3.46
N LEU A 132 -13.02 8.80 3.20
CA LEU A 132 -11.62 8.65 2.83
C LEU A 132 -10.85 7.87 3.89
N ASP A 133 -11.25 8.00 5.14
CA ASP A 133 -10.78 7.19 6.24
C ASP A 133 -11.04 5.69 6.06
N GLN A 134 -12.25 5.33 5.61
CA GLN A 134 -12.58 3.95 5.28
C GLN A 134 -11.91 3.49 3.98
N ALA A 135 -11.86 4.34 2.97
CA ALA A 135 -11.29 4.02 1.67
C ALA A 135 -9.78 3.78 1.73
N LEU A 136 -9.07 4.45 2.65
CA LEU A 136 -7.63 4.32 2.84
C LEU A 136 -7.21 3.20 3.79
N LYS A 137 -8.15 2.62 4.55
CA LYS A 137 -7.86 1.54 5.49
C LYS A 137 -7.22 0.34 4.78
N LYS A 138 -7.90 -0.20 3.76
CA LYS A 138 -7.41 -1.36 2.99
C LYS A 138 -6.00 -1.15 2.40
N PRO A 139 -5.68 -0.05 1.69
CA PRO A 139 -4.34 0.15 1.16
C PRO A 139 -3.27 0.36 2.25
N ILE A 140 -3.60 0.92 3.43
CA ILE A 140 -2.67 0.95 4.58
C ILE A 140 -2.32 -0.46 5.05
N GLU A 141 -3.32 -1.31 5.22
CA GLU A 141 -3.14 -2.68 5.71
C GLU A 141 -2.33 -3.51 4.70
N LEU A 142 -2.57 -3.35 3.40
CA LEU A 142 -1.80 -4.00 2.34
C LEU A 142 -0.34 -3.53 2.28
N ALA A 143 -0.09 -2.22 2.42
CA ALA A 143 1.26 -1.67 2.47
C ALA A 143 2.05 -2.20 3.69
N ARG A 144 1.38 -2.35 4.84
CA ARG A 144 1.97 -2.96 6.04
C ARG A 144 2.32 -4.43 5.84
N ASN A 145 1.50 -5.19 5.13
CA ASN A 145 1.81 -6.58 4.76
C ASN A 145 3.09 -6.64 3.91
N ALA A 146 3.22 -5.77 2.90
CA ALA A 146 4.43 -5.68 2.09
C ALA A 146 5.66 -5.27 2.91
N LEU A 147 5.50 -4.32 3.85
CA LEU A 147 6.57 -3.85 4.73
C LEU A 147 7.13 -4.97 5.62
N CYS A 148 6.26 -5.83 6.15
CA CYS A 148 6.66 -6.98 6.98
C CYS A 148 7.61 -7.91 6.23
N MET A 149 7.41 -8.11 4.92
CA MET A 149 8.28 -8.98 4.10
C MET A 149 9.69 -8.40 3.94
N VAL A 150 9.82 -7.06 3.88
CA VAL A 150 11.13 -6.38 3.79
C VAL A 150 11.84 -6.33 5.15
N HIS A 151 11.11 -6.43 6.26
CA HIS A 151 11.67 -6.53 7.61
C HIS A 151 12.00 -7.97 8.04
N SER A 152 11.56 -8.95 7.27
CA SER A 152 11.60 -10.38 7.61
C SER A 152 12.86 -11.12 7.17
N ARG A 153 13.85 -10.41 6.62
CA ARG A 153 15.19 -10.91 6.35
C ARG A 153 16.14 -10.55 7.47
#